data_AF-X0VJI3-F1
#
_entry.id   AF-X0VJI3-F1
#
_cell.length_a   1.000
_cell.length_b   1.000
_cell.length_c   1.000
_cell.angle_alpha   90.00
_cell.angle_beta   90.00
_cell.angle_gamma   90.00
#
_symmetry.space_group_name_H-M   'P 1'
#
loop_
_entity.id
_entity.type
_entity.pdbx_description
1 polymer ?
#
loop_
_entity_poly.entity_id
_entity_poly.type
_entity_poly.pdbx_seq_one_letter_code
_entity_poly.pdbx_strand_id
1 'polypeptide(L)'
;DATREFVEEYVFRSIKANGLYEGYPLSTALARYPAAEKVVEIARKERASAIAHGCTGKGNDQFRFDTTIALKAPKMKIIAPIRELNLDRKSSIKYAKKHGIPIPVDINKPYSTDENIWGRSIEGGKLEDPKTVPPEEIYTLTVSPSKAPAKPQTVEIGFKAGVPVALNGKRLAGIPLIKKLNEIAGKHGVGRIDIIEDRILGLKSRENYEAPAAMTLIPAHKALEQLVLTRDELKFKSLVDETWAELAYSGLWFDPLREDLDAF
;
A
#
# COMPACT_ATOMS: atom_id res chain seq x y z
N ASP A 1 13.92 -1.92 11.72
CA ASP A 1 12.86 -2.74 11.12
C ASP A 1 11.52 -2.20 11.60
N ALA A 2 10.60 -1.86 10.69
CA ALA A 2 9.27 -1.33 11.00
C ALA A 2 8.14 -2.29 10.55
N THR A 3 8.46 -3.52 10.14
CA THR A 3 7.49 -4.45 9.54
C THR A 3 6.39 -4.82 10.54
N ARG A 4 6.74 -5.03 11.81
CA ARG A 4 5.78 -5.38 12.86
C ARG A 4 4.81 -4.24 13.14
N GLU A 5 5.34 -3.04 13.31
CA GLU A 5 4.58 -1.81 13.51
C GLU A 5 3.65 -1.53 12.32
N PHE A 6 4.15 -1.68 11.08
CA PHE A 6 3.32 -1.55 9.88
C PHE A 6 2.12 -2.51 9.89
N VAL A 7 2.35 -3.77 10.27
CA VAL A 7 1.27 -4.77 10.31
C VAL A 7 0.29 -4.50 11.45
N GLU A 8 0.79 -4.29 12.66
CA GLU A 8 -0.03 -4.17 13.87
C GLU A 8 -0.82 -2.85 13.92
N GLU A 9 -0.22 -1.75 13.48
CA GLU A 9 -0.82 -0.41 13.61
C GLU A 9 -1.52 0.11 12.35
N TYR A 10 -1.22 -0.42 11.16
CA TYR A 10 -1.79 0.09 9.90
C TYR A 10 -2.58 -0.98 9.17
N VAL A 11 -1.98 -2.14 8.89
CA VAL A 11 -2.64 -3.21 8.14
C VAL A 11 -3.85 -3.76 8.90
N PHE A 12 -3.74 -3.98 10.21
CA PHE A 12 -4.89 -4.48 10.99
C PHE A 12 -6.06 -3.50 11.02
N ARG A 13 -5.80 -2.18 11.04
CA ARG A 13 -6.86 -1.17 10.91
C ARG A 13 -7.51 -1.22 9.53
N SER A 14 -6.68 -1.33 8.49
CA SER A 14 -7.19 -1.51 7.12
C SER A 14 -8.04 -2.77 6.94
N ILE A 15 -7.70 -3.88 7.59
CA ILE A 15 -8.54 -5.09 7.56
C ILE A 15 -9.89 -4.83 8.23
N LYS A 16 -9.89 -4.23 9.42
CA LYS A 16 -11.12 -3.91 10.17
C LYS A 16 -12.04 -2.94 9.42
N ALA A 17 -11.46 -1.98 8.72
CA ALA A 17 -12.18 -1.01 7.89
C ALA A 17 -12.49 -1.53 6.46
N ASN A 18 -12.25 -2.82 6.17
CA ASN A 18 -12.36 -3.38 4.82
C ASN A 18 -11.71 -2.51 3.73
N GLY A 19 -10.57 -1.88 4.06
CA GLY A 19 -10.01 -0.74 3.37
C GLY A 19 -9.62 -1.05 1.92
N LEU A 20 -10.49 -0.64 0.99
CA LEU A 20 -10.31 -0.73 -0.45
C LEU A 20 -10.68 0.61 -1.08
N TYR A 21 -9.70 1.31 -1.62
CA TYR A 21 -9.94 2.53 -2.41
C TYR A 21 -10.13 2.14 -3.87
N GLU A 22 -11.36 2.22 -4.40
CA GLU A 22 -11.65 1.83 -5.80
C GLU A 22 -11.18 0.40 -6.17
N GLY A 23 -11.09 -0.50 -5.18
CA GLY A 23 -10.58 -1.87 -5.33
C GLY A 23 -9.10 -2.06 -4.97
N TYR A 24 -8.37 -0.99 -4.66
CA TYR A 24 -6.98 -1.01 -4.22
C TYR A 24 -6.85 -1.14 -2.68
N PRO A 25 -6.14 -2.17 -2.15
CA PRO A 25 -6.00 -2.41 -0.71
C PRO A 25 -4.94 -1.55 0.00
N LEU A 26 -4.67 -0.36 -0.53
CA LEU A 26 -3.88 0.68 0.14
C LEU A 26 -2.44 0.29 0.52
N SER A 27 -1.85 -0.73 -0.12
CA SER A 27 -0.53 -1.28 0.23
C SER A 27 0.60 -0.25 0.26
N THR A 28 0.71 0.57 -0.77
CA THR A 28 1.64 1.70 -0.87
C THR A 28 1.25 2.84 0.06
N ALA A 29 -0.04 3.22 0.07
CA ALA A 29 -0.54 4.35 0.84
C ALA A 29 -0.24 4.20 2.34
N LEU A 30 -0.62 3.05 2.91
CA LEU A 30 -0.43 2.76 4.34
C LEU A 30 1.05 2.72 4.73
N ALA A 31 1.93 2.27 3.84
CA ALA A 31 3.36 2.15 4.14
C ALA A 31 4.06 3.52 4.26
N ARG A 32 3.47 4.60 3.74
CA ARG A 32 4.10 5.94 3.77
C ARG A 32 4.06 6.59 5.14
N TYR A 33 3.00 6.34 5.91
CA TYR A 33 2.83 6.89 7.25
C TYR A 33 3.91 6.42 8.24
N PRO A 34 4.15 5.11 8.45
CA PRO A 34 5.22 4.66 9.34
C PRO A 34 6.60 5.03 8.78
N ALA A 35 6.79 5.04 7.46
CA ALA A 35 8.05 5.47 6.87
C ALA A 35 8.37 6.94 7.22
N ALA A 36 7.41 7.84 7.04
CA ALA A 36 7.55 9.25 7.38
C ALA A 36 7.76 9.46 8.89
N GLU A 37 7.01 8.73 9.74
CA GLU A 37 7.18 8.79 11.19
C GLU A 37 8.59 8.32 11.62
N LYS A 38 9.12 7.25 11.04
CA LYS A 38 10.50 6.79 11.31
C LYS A 38 11.55 7.78 10.84
N VAL A 39 11.36 8.41 9.68
CA VAL A 39 12.27 9.46 9.21
C VAL A 39 12.26 10.64 10.18
N VAL A 40 11.10 11.05 10.68
CA VAL A 40 11.00 12.11 11.70
C VAL A 40 11.67 11.69 13.02
N GLU A 41 11.46 10.45 13.46
CA GLU A 41 12.09 9.90 14.67
C GLU A 41 13.62 9.98 14.57
N ILE A 42 14.18 9.54 13.45
CA ILE A 42 15.63 9.55 13.20
C ILE A 42 16.14 10.99 13.07
N ALA A 43 15.45 11.84 12.30
CA ALA A 43 15.85 13.24 12.12
C ALA A 43 15.96 13.99 13.46
N ARG A 44 15.07 13.71 14.42
CA ARG A 44 15.15 14.28 15.77
C ARG A 44 16.35 13.77 16.55
N LYS A 45 16.63 12.46 16.49
CA LYS A 45 17.81 11.85 17.15
C LYS A 45 19.11 12.41 16.60
N GLU A 46 19.19 12.57 15.29
CA GLU A 46 20.34 13.12 14.57
C GLU A 46 20.42 14.66 14.63
N ARG A 47 19.44 15.33 15.26
CA ARG A 47 19.32 16.79 15.30
C ARG A 47 19.37 17.44 13.91
N ALA A 48 18.79 16.76 12.92
CA ALA A 48 18.74 17.24 11.55
C ALA A 48 17.89 18.52 11.45
N SER A 49 18.30 19.45 10.59
CA SER A 49 17.57 20.69 10.31
C SER A 49 16.48 20.54 9.25
N ALA A 50 16.56 19.47 8.45
CA ALA A 50 15.66 19.21 7.34
C ALA A 50 15.47 17.70 7.10
N ILE A 51 14.35 17.34 6.50
CA ILE A 51 14.02 16.00 6.01
C ILE A 51 13.87 16.06 4.49
N ALA A 52 14.42 15.08 3.78
CA ALA A 52 14.27 14.98 2.34
C ALA A 52 13.49 13.71 1.94
N HIS A 53 12.68 13.81 0.89
CA HIS A 53 12.03 12.66 0.25
C HIS A 53 12.08 12.77 -1.29
N GLY A 54 11.98 11.64 -1.98
CA GLY A 54 12.13 11.53 -3.42
C GLY A 54 10.83 11.49 -4.22
N CYS A 55 9.71 11.90 -3.64
CA CYS A 55 8.41 11.81 -4.32
C CYS A 55 8.34 12.77 -5.51
N THR A 56 7.65 12.34 -6.57
CA THR A 56 7.37 13.20 -7.73
C THR A 56 6.25 14.20 -7.41
N GLY A 57 6.15 15.28 -8.19
CA GLY A 57 5.08 16.27 -8.06
C GLY A 57 3.70 15.81 -8.58
N LYS A 58 3.60 14.61 -9.18
CA LYS A 58 2.37 14.08 -9.77
C LYS A 58 1.78 12.89 -8.99
N GLY A 59 2.53 12.33 -8.03
CA GLY A 59 2.14 11.17 -7.25
C GLY A 59 1.48 11.56 -5.92
N ASN A 60 0.69 10.65 -5.36
CA ASN A 60 0.03 10.84 -4.07
C ASN A 60 0.99 10.81 -2.88
N ASP A 61 2.11 10.10 -3.01
CA ASP A 61 3.07 9.90 -1.92
C ASP A 61 3.67 11.20 -1.40
N GLN A 62 3.76 12.25 -2.23
CA GLN A 62 4.21 13.56 -1.76
C GLN A 62 3.30 14.10 -0.65
N PHE A 63 1.97 13.95 -0.77
CA PHE A 63 1.02 14.42 0.23
C PHE A 63 1.13 13.59 1.50
N ARG A 64 1.27 12.27 1.36
CA ARG A 64 1.39 11.33 2.48
C ARG A 64 2.64 11.63 3.33
N PHE A 65 3.78 11.86 2.68
CA PHE A 65 5.01 12.28 3.36
C PHE A 65 4.91 13.71 3.92
N ASP A 66 4.51 14.69 3.10
CA ASP A 66 4.47 16.10 3.49
C ASP A 66 3.55 16.32 4.69
N THR A 67 2.32 15.81 4.64
CA THR A 67 1.35 15.95 5.74
C THR A 67 1.84 15.29 7.02
N THR A 68 2.40 14.08 6.92
CA THR A 68 2.94 13.37 8.09
C THR A 68 4.11 14.13 8.71
N ILE A 69 5.07 14.57 7.90
CA ILE A 69 6.25 15.31 8.39
C ILE A 69 5.82 16.66 8.96
N ALA A 70 4.90 17.38 8.31
CA ALA A 70 4.42 18.67 8.80
C ALA A 70 3.72 18.55 10.16
N LEU A 71 2.92 17.50 10.38
CA LEU A 71 2.25 17.27 11.66
C LEU A 71 3.21 16.79 12.74
N LYS A 72 4.12 15.87 12.40
CA LYS A 72 5.01 15.23 13.38
C LYS A 72 6.27 16.08 13.64
N ALA A 73 6.69 16.93 12.73
CA ALA A 73 7.89 17.76 12.86
C ALA A 73 7.69 19.16 12.22
N PRO A 74 6.75 19.98 12.73
CA PRO A 74 6.32 21.23 12.09
C PRO A 74 7.43 22.29 11.91
N LYS A 75 8.55 22.14 12.62
CA LYS A 75 9.71 23.05 12.54
C LYS A 75 10.80 22.57 11.58
N MET A 76 10.73 21.34 11.09
CA MET A 76 11.73 20.79 10.16
C MET A 76 11.39 21.20 8.73
N LYS A 77 12.39 21.66 7.98
CA LYS A 77 12.22 21.95 6.56
C LYS A 77 12.06 20.64 5.79
N ILE A 78 11.07 20.58 4.91
CA ILE A 78 10.93 19.49 3.93
C ILE A 78 11.67 19.88 2.65
N ILE A 79 12.43 18.94 2.09
CA ILE A 79 13.14 19.08 0.81
C ILE A 79 12.67 17.96 -0.11
N ALA A 80 12.11 18.30 -1.26
CA ALA A 80 11.62 17.33 -2.24
C ALA A 80 12.31 17.52 -3.60
N PRO A 81 13.58 17.10 -3.79
CA PRO A 81 14.38 17.48 -4.95
C PRO A 81 13.77 17.08 -6.29
N ILE A 82 13.13 15.91 -6.36
CA ILE A 82 12.51 15.42 -7.60
C ILE A 82 11.39 16.35 -8.05
N ARG A 83 10.54 16.79 -7.11
CA ARG A 83 9.43 17.73 -7.37
C ARG A 83 9.94 19.16 -7.57
N GLU A 84 10.80 19.65 -6.69
CA GLU A 84 11.25 21.05 -6.67
C GLU A 84 12.17 21.40 -7.85
N LEU A 85 13.01 20.46 -8.28
CA LEU A 85 13.94 20.66 -9.40
C LEU A 85 13.41 20.04 -10.70
N ASN A 86 12.20 19.48 -10.69
CA ASN A 86 11.56 18.81 -11.81
C ASN A 86 12.49 17.78 -12.51
N LEU A 87 13.14 16.93 -11.70
CA LEU A 87 14.11 15.96 -12.20
C LEU A 87 13.42 14.77 -12.83
N ASP A 88 13.78 14.47 -14.07
CA ASP A 88 13.40 13.23 -14.74
C ASP A 88 14.48 12.13 -14.57
N ARG A 89 14.14 10.90 -14.95
CA ARG A 89 15.08 9.77 -14.88
C ARG A 89 16.35 10.01 -15.71
N LYS A 90 16.21 10.64 -16.88
CA LYS A 90 17.31 10.86 -17.83
C LYS A 90 18.34 11.86 -17.28
N SER A 91 17.88 12.98 -16.73
CA SER A 91 18.69 14.00 -16.08
C SER A 91 19.34 13.45 -14.81
N SER A 92 18.62 12.65 -14.02
CA SER A 92 19.17 11.98 -12.84
C SER A 92 20.31 11.01 -13.18
N ILE A 93 20.16 10.20 -14.24
CA ILE A 93 21.22 9.31 -14.75
C ILE A 93 22.43 10.12 -15.23
N LYS A 94 22.20 11.23 -15.97
CA LYS A 94 23.28 12.11 -16.44
C LYS A 94 24.03 12.74 -15.27
N TYR A 95 23.31 13.18 -14.24
CA TYR A 95 23.88 13.74 -13.02
C TYR A 95 24.74 12.71 -12.29
N ALA A 96 24.23 11.50 -12.09
CA ALA A 96 24.96 10.41 -11.44
C ALA A 96 26.25 10.05 -12.21
N LYS A 97 26.18 9.90 -13.54
CA LYS A 97 27.37 9.67 -14.38
C LYS A 97 28.39 10.80 -14.28
N LYS A 98 27.94 12.06 -14.30
CA LYS A 98 28.83 13.24 -14.19
C LYS A 98 29.58 13.28 -12.85
N HIS A 99 28.99 12.78 -11.77
CA HIS A 99 29.56 12.81 -10.42
C HIS A 99 30.12 11.47 -9.95
N GLY A 100 30.24 10.47 -10.84
CA GLY A 100 30.76 9.15 -10.49
C GLY A 100 29.89 8.38 -9.49
N ILE A 101 28.60 8.68 -9.39
CA ILE A 101 27.67 7.98 -8.51
C ILE A 101 27.29 6.66 -9.18
N PRO A 102 27.58 5.50 -8.57
CA PRO A 102 27.22 4.20 -9.14
C PRO A 102 25.69 4.09 -9.23
N ILE A 103 25.20 3.68 -10.40
CA ILE A 103 23.77 3.45 -10.63
C ILE A 103 23.55 1.93 -10.60
N PRO A 104 23.01 1.37 -9.51
CA PRO A 104 22.87 -0.08 -9.34
C PRO A 104 21.69 -0.67 -10.12
N VAL A 105 20.85 0.17 -10.73
CA VAL A 105 19.62 -0.25 -11.42
C VAL A 105 19.85 -0.47 -12.90
N ASP A 106 19.31 -1.59 -13.39
CA ASP A 106 19.16 -1.84 -14.82
C ASP A 106 18.30 -0.72 -15.43
N ILE A 107 18.93 0.11 -16.25
CA ILE A 107 18.31 1.25 -16.93
C ILE A 107 17.17 0.78 -17.84
N ASN A 108 17.17 -0.50 -18.23
CA ASN A 108 16.21 -1.08 -19.17
C ASN A 108 14.91 -1.57 -18.55
N LYS A 109 14.76 -1.61 -17.21
CA LYS A 109 13.47 -1.96 -16.60
C LYS A 109 12.48 -0.80 -16.81
N PRO A 110 11.38 -1.02 -17.57
CA PRO A 110 10.50 0.06 -18.00
C PRO A 110 9.45 0.44 -16.95
N TYR A 111 9.29 -0.38 -15.89
CA TYR A 111 8.24 -0.22 -14.89
C TYR A 111 8.79 0.32 -13.57
N SER A 112 8.00 1.19 -12.94
CA SER A 112 8.17 1.63 -11.55
C SER A 112 7.45 0.65 -10.65
N THR A 113 8.09 0.21 -9.57
CA THR A 113 7.53 -0.80 -8.67
C THR A 113 7.78 -0.42 -7.23
N ASP A 114 6.79 -0.59 -6.38
CA ASP A 114 6.90 -0.48 -4.92
C ASP A 114 6.32 -1.74 -4.28
N GLU A 115 7.03 -2.33 -3.33
CA GLU A 115 6.65 -3.61 -2.72
C GLU A 115 6.85 -3.57 -1.21
N ASN A 116 5.85 -4.05 -0.48
CA ASN A 116 5.95 -4.35 0.94
C ASN A 116 5.17 -5.63 1.25
N ILE A 117 5.12 -6.02 2.52
CA ILE A 117 4.45 -7.27 2.95
C ILE A 117 2.94 -7.31 2.62
N TRP A 118 2.29 -6.15 2.47
CA TRP A 118 0.85 -6.06 2.20
C TRP A 118 0.50 -6.12 0.71
N GLY A 119 1.42 -5.70 -0.15
CA GLY A 119 1.25 -5.83 -1.59
C GLY A 119 2.32 -5.08 -2.37
N ARG A 120 2.13 -5.08 -3.68
CA ARG A 120 3.03 -4.52 -4.68
C ARG A 120 2.27 -3.69 -5.68
N SER A 121 2.80 -2.51 -6.03
CA SER A 121 2.30 -1.68 -7.12
C SER A 121 3.27 -1.70 -8.31
N ILE A 122 2.71 -1.60 -9.51
CA ILE A 122 3.43 -1.50 -10.78
C ILE A 122 2.79 -0.40 -11.63
N GLU A 123 3.60 0.55 -12.09
CA GLU A 123 3.16 1.63 -12.97
C GLU A 123 4.21 1.97 -14.04
N GLY A 124 3.82 2.82 -14.97
CA GLY A 124 4.72 3.45 -15.94
C GLY A 124 4.98 2.64 -17.20
N GLY A 125 5.76 3.23 -18.10
CA GLY A 125 6.10 2.61 -19.38
C GLY A 125 4.84 2.36 -20.23
N LYS A 126 4.73 1.17 -20.83
CA LYS A 126 3.57 0.83 -21.68
C LYS A 126 2.25 0.71 -20.90
N LEU A 127 2.29 0.54 -19.58
CA LEU A 127 1.08 0.39 -18.76
C LEU A 127 0.25 1.68 -18.69
N GLU A 128 0.85 2.84 -18.96
CA GLU A 128 0.15 4.12 -19.04
C GLU A 128 -0.91 4.16 -20.16
N ASP A 129 -0.75 3.34 -21.21
CA ASP A 129 -1.79 3.15 -22.23
C ASP A 129 -2.81 2.11 -21.73
N PRO A 130 -4.10 2.48 -21.51
CA PRO A 130 -5.13 1.55 -21.06
C PRO A 130 -5.37 0.36 -22.01
N LYS A 131 -4.96 0.47 -23.27
CA LYS A 131 -5.07 -0.60 -24.27
C LYS A 131 -3.99 -1.66 -24.12
N THR A 132 -2.92 -1.36 -23.40
CA THR A 132 -1.85 -2.33 -23.13
C THR A 132 -2.36 -3.39 -22.18
N VAL A 133 -2.35 -4.65 -22.60
CA VAL A 133 -2.53 -5.78 -21.69
C VAL A 133 -1.28 -5.89 -20.81
N PRO A 134 -1.40 -5.89 -19.46
CA PRO A 134 -0.23 -5.99 -18.60
C PRO A 134 0.52 -7.29 -18.87
N PRO A 135 1.82 -7.24 -19.19
CA PRO A 135 2.54 -8.44 -19.60
C PRO A 135 2.92 -9.29 -18.38
N GLU A 136 3.03 -10.61 -18.54
CA GLU A 136 3.12 -11.55 -17.41
C GLU A 136 4.35 -11.30 -16.52
N GLU A 137 5.45 -10.81 -17.08
CA GLU A 137 6.71 -10.54 -16.37
C GLU A 137 6.61 -9.42 -15.31
N ILE A 138 5.53 -8.62 -15.33
CA ILE A 138 5.36 -7.62 -14.29
C ILE A 138 4.93 -8.23 -12.96
N TYR A 139 4.34 -9.43 -12.97
CA TYR A 139 3.79 -10.07 -11.78
C TYR A 139 4.85 -10.96 -11.11
N THR A 140 5.19 -10.64 -9.86
CA THR A 140 6.23 -11.35 -9.10
C THR A 140 5.71 -12.03 -7.84
N LEU A 141 4.54 -11.62 -7.35
CA LEU A 141 3.89 -12.20 -6.15
C LEU A 141 2.82 -13.22 -6.52
N THR A 142 2.33 -13.20 -7.77
CA THR A 142 1.19 -14.01 -8.23
C THR A 142 1.52 -14.80 -9.49
N VAL A 143 1.05 -16.04 -9.56
CA VAL A 143 1.06 -16.86 -10.78
C VAL A 143 -0.14 -16.48 -11.66
N SER A 144 0.01 -16.52 -12.98
CA SER A 144 -1.13 -16.34 -13.89
C SER A 144 -2.26 -17.32 -13.55
N PRO A 145 -3.54 -16.90 -13.53
CA PRO A 145 -4.66 -17.82 -13.32
C PRO A 145 -4.67 -19.02 -14.27
N SER A 146 -4.17 -18.88 -15.51
CA SER A 146 -4.05 -19.99 -16.46
C SER A 146 -2.94 -21.01 -16.12
N LYS A 147 -1.99 -20.63 -15.27
CA LYS A 147 -0.89 -21.46 -14.77
C LYS A 147 -1.07 -21.86 -13.30
N ALA A 148 -2.16 -21.43 -12.66
CA ALA A 148 -2.48 -21.78 -11.28
C ALA A 148 -2.80 -23.29 -11.17
N PRO A 149 -2.63 -23.91 -9.97
CA PRO A 149 -3.03 -25.30 -9.76
C PRO A 149 -4.50 -25.52 -10.11
N ALA A 150 -4.79 -26.57 -10.87
CA ALA A 150 -6.17 -26.92 -11.25
C ALA A 150 -7.04 -27.34 -10.06
N LYS A 151 -6.40 -27.87 -8.99
CA LYS A 151 -7.10 -28.24 -7.76
C LYS A 151 -7.21 -27.02 -6.84
N PRO A 152 -8.43 -26.63 -6.41
CA PRO A 152 -8.59 -25.53 -5.47
C PRO A 152 -7.98 -25.89 -4.11
N GLN A 153 -7.51 -24.87 -3.39
CA GLN A 153 -7.06 -25.00 -2.02
C GLN A 153 -8.02 -24.26 -1.08
N THR A 154 -8.63 -25.00 -0.14
CA THR A 154 -9.40 -24.40 0.95
C THR A 154 -8.46 -23.82 2.00
N VAL A 155 -8.75 -22.61 2.45
CA VAL A 155 -8.08 -21.96 3.57
C VAL A 155 -9.10 -21.59 4.63
N GLU A 156 -8.77 -21.87 5.89
CA GLU A 156 -9.55 -21.43 7.05
C GLU A 156 -8.80 -20.30 7.76
N ILE A 157 -9.47 -19.18 8.00
CA ILE A 157 -8.87 -18.01 8.65
C ILE A 157 -9.63 -17.73 9.94
N GLY A 158 -8.94 -17.81 11.07
CA GLY A 158 -9.50 -17.49 12.38
C GLY A 158 -9.32 -16.01 12.68
N PHE A 159 -10.39 -15.33 13.07
CA PHE A 159 -10.38 -13.93 13.50
C PHE A 159 -10.68 -13.80 14.99
N LYS A 160 -10.09 -12.79 15.62
CA LYS A 160 -10.43 -12.34 16.98
C LYS A 160 -10.54 -10.82 16.97
N ALA A 161 -11.71 -10.29 17.30
CA ALA A 161 -11.98 -8.84 17.29
C ALA A 161 -11.52 -8.16 15.98
N GLY A 162 -11.89 -8.73 14.83
CA GLY A 162 -11.54 -8.24 13.49
C GLY A 162 -10.11 -8.53 13.03
N VAL A 163 -9.23 -9.07 13.89
CA VAL A 163 -7.82 -9.33 13.56
C VAL A 163 -7.60 -10.81 13.21
N PRO A 164 -6.90 -11.16 12.12
CA PRO A 164 -6.58 -12.55 11.79
C PRO A 164 -5.51 -13.12 12.76
N VAL A 165 -5.84 -14.24 13.41
CA VAL A 165 -5.03 -14.87 14.48
C VAL A 165 -4.71 -16.35 14.25
N ALA A 166 -5.33 -16.98 13.25
CA ALA A 166 -5.08 -18.38 12.90
C ALA A 166 -5.24 -18.63 11.38
N LEU A 167 -4.52 -19.63 10.88
CA LEU A 167 -4.62 -20.12 9.51
C LEU A 167 -4.63 -21.66 9.52
N ASN A 168 -5.65 -22.27 8.92
CA ASN A 168 -5.87 -23.72 8.84
C ASN A 168 -5.80 -24.40 10.24
N GLY A 169 -6.57 -23.89 11.19
CA GLY A 169 -6.62 -24.38 12.57
C GLY A 169 -5.37 -24.13 13.43
N LYS A 170 -4.32 -23.51 12.88
CA LYS A 170 -3.07 -23.23 13.61
C LYS A 170 -2.97 -21.76 13.98
N ARG A 171 -2.63 -21.48 15.24
CA ARG A 171 -2.36 -20.11 15.71
C ARG A 171 -1.16 -19.53 14.95
N LEU A 172 -1.43 -18.53 14.13
CA LEU A 172 -0.48 -17.85 13.26
C LEU A 172 -1.06 -16.45 13.04
N ALA A 173 -0.34 -15.40 13.44
CA ALA A 173 -0.87 -14.03 13.41
C ALA A 173 0.16 -13.06 12.84
N GLY A 174 -0.27 -11.87 12.45
CA GLY A 174 0.61 -10.79 11.98
C GLY A 174 1.46 -11.21 10.78
N ILE A 175 2.75 -10.88 10.81
CA ILE A 175 3.70 -11.09 9.71
C ILE A 175 3.70 -12.53 9.17
N PRO A 176 3.87 -13.59 10.00
CA PRO A 176 3.82 -14.97 9.51
C PRO A 176 2.53 -15.34 8.76
N LEU A 177 1.37 -14.87 9.23
CA LEU A 177 0.09 -15.15 8.57
C LEU A 177 0.02 -14.48 7.21
N ILE A 178 0.35 -13.17 7.13
CA ILE A 178 0.29 -12.41 5.88
C ILE A 178 1.25 -13.03 4.84
N LYS A 179 2.49 -13.35 5.23
CA LYS A 179 3.45 -14.01 4.34
C LYS A 179 2.93 -15.35 3.83
N LYS A 180 2.38 -16.18 4.72
CA LYS A 180 1.87 -17.50 4.32
C LYS A 180 0.67 -17.38 3.39
N LEU A 181 -0.19 -16.40 3.63
CA LEU A 181 -1.35 -16.17 2.78
C LEU A 181 -0.95 -15.58 1.42
N ASN A 182 0.05 -14.69 1.37
CA ASN A 182 0.63 -14.21 0.12
C ASN A 182 1.14 -15.38 -0.74
N GLU A 183 1.85 -16.33 -0.14
CA GLU A 183 2.33 -17.54 -0.82
C GLU A 183 1.17 -18.40 -1.35
N ILE A 184 0.18 -18.71 -0.51
CA ILE A 184 -0.94 -19.59 -0.87
C ILE A 184 -1.81 -18.95 -1.95
N ALA A 185 -2.27 -17.72 -1.71
CA ALA A 185 -3.15 -16.99 -2.61
C ALA A 185 -2.41 -16.63 -3.92
N GLY A 186 -1.16 -16.19 -3.83
CA GLY A 186 -0.33 -15.86 -4.98
C GLY A 186 -0.09 -17.06 -5.91
N LYS A 187 0.14 -18.26 -5.36
CA LYS A 187 0.23 -19.51 -6.13
C LYS A 187 -1.04 -19.83 -6.91
N HIS A 188 -2.20 -19.36 -6.45
CA HIS A 188 -3.49 -19.55 -7.11
C HIS A 188 -3.92 -18.34 -7.96
N GLY A 189 -3.02 -17.37 -8.19
CA GLY A 189 -3.29 -16.18 -9.00
C GLY A 189 -4.27 -15.18 -8.39
N VAL A 190 -4.51 -15.28 -7.08
CA VAL A 190 -5.38 -14.35 -6.36
C VAL A 190 -4.66 -13.03 -6.12
N GLY A 191 -5.39 -11.92 -6.28
CA GLY A 191 -4.93 -10.59 -5.89
C GLY A 191 -4.20 -9.78 -6.96
N ARG A 192 -4.33 -10.15 -8.25
CA ARG A 192 -3.99 -9.25 -9.36
C ARG A 192 -5.10 -8.21 -9.54
N ILE A 193 -4.73 -6.94 -9.56
CA ILE A 193 -5.64 -5.80 -9.69
C ILE A 193 -5.12 -4.93 -10.85
N ASP A 194 -6.02 -4.53 -11.76
CA ASP A 194 -5.74 -3.59 -12.86
C ASP A 194 -6.88 -2.57 -12.87
N ILE A 195 -6.59 -1.36 -12.43
CA ILE A 195 -7.59 -0.30 -12.23
C ILE A 195 -7.12 1.03 -12.82
N ILE A 196 -8.09 1.88 -13.11
CA ILE A 196 -7.87 3.30 -13.32
C ILE A 196 -8.40 3.99 -12.08
N GLU A 197 -7.50 4.54 -11.28
CA GLU A 197 -7.84 5.20 -10.02
C GLU A 197 -7.80 6.73 -10.12
N ASP A 198 -8.58 7.39 -9.28
CA ASP A 198 -8.57 8.84 -9.11
C ASP A 198 -7.51 9.26 -8.08
N ARG A 199 -6.49 10.02 -8.53
CA ARG A 199 -5.45 10.58 -7.65
C ARG A 199 -5.95 11.83 -6.93
N ILE A 200 -5.28 12.19 -5.83
CA ILE A 200 -5.60 13.36 -4.98
C ILE A 200 -5.64 14.67 -5.80
N LEU A 201 -4.80 14.77 -6.84
CA LEU A 201 -4.74 15.93 -7.73
C LEU A 201 -5.87 15.99 -8.77
N GLY A 202 -6.84 15.07 -8.73
CA GLY A 202 -7.93 14.95 -9.71
C GLY A 202 -7.51 14.33 -11.05
N LEU A 203 -6.31 13.73 -11.10
CA LEU A 203 -5.81 13.03 -12.28
C LEU A 203 -6.15 11.55 -12.19
N LYS A 204 -6.58 10.96 -13.31
CA LYS A 204 -6.68 9.50 -13.43
C LYS A 204 -5.31 8.88 -13.66
N SER A 205 -5.03 7.75 -13.01
CA SER A 205 -3.84 6.93 -13.25
C SER A 205 -4.24 5.48 -13.41
N ARG A 206 -3.61 4.78 -14.35
CA ARG A 206 -3.72 3.33 -14.44
C ARG A 206 -2.65 2.69 -13.57
N GLU A 207 -3.06 1.80 -12.69
CA GLU A 207 -2.19 1.13 -11.74
C GLU A 207 -2.45 -0.37 -11.75
N ASN A 208 -1.37 -1.15 -11.71
CA ASN A 208 -1.44 -2.59 -11.50
C ASN A 208 -0.96 -2.93 -10.09
N TYR A 209 -1.65 -3.84 -9.41
CA TYR A 209 -1.25 -4.31 -8.09
C TYR A 209 -1.23 -5.82 -7.97
N GLU A 210 -0.39 -6.30 -7.05
CA GLU A 210 -0.43 -7.65 -6.51
C GLU A 210 -0.60 -7.58 -5.00
N ALA A 211 -1.74 -8.05 -4.49
CA ALA A 211 -2.01 -8.06 -3.05
C ALA A 211 -2.73 -9.36 -2.62
N PRO A 212 -2.07 -10.54 -2.73
CA PRO A 212 -2.75 -11.82 -2.55
C PRO A 212 -3.35 -11.99 -1.15
N ALA A 213 -2.59 -11.65 -0.10
CA ALA A 213 -3.08 -11.73 1.28
C ALA A 213 -4.22 -10.72 1.53
N ALA A 214 -4.07 -9.47 1.10
CA ALA A 214 -5.09 -8.44 1.29
C ALA A 214 -6.43 -8.83 0.63
N MET A 215 -6.36 -9.27 -0.63
CA MET A 215 -7.52 -9.72 -1.42
C MET A 215 -8.08 -11.07 -0.98
N THR A 216 -7.45 -11.72 0.01
CA THR A 216 -8.01 -12.89 0.70
C THR A 216 -8.60 -12.49 2.06
N LEU A 217 -7.90 -11.64 2.81
CA LEU A 217 -8.28 -11.23 4.18
C LEU A 217 -9.47 -10.30 4.22
N ILE A 218 -9.51 -9.28 3.35
CA ILE A 218 -10.58 -8.29 3.36
C ILE A 218 -11.94 -8.94 3.02
N PRO A 219 -12.07 -9.76 1.96
CA PRO A 219 -13.33 -10.48 1.71
C PRO A 219 -13.72 -11.46 2.82
N ALA A 220 -12.75 -12.15 3.43
CA ALA A 220 -13.01 -13.06 4.56
C ALA A 220 -13.49 -12.30 5.80
N HIS A 221 -12.91 -11.14 6.10
CA HIS A 221 -13.33 -10.26 7.18
C HIS A 221 -14.76 -9.75 6.94
N LYS A 222 -15.05 -9.22 5.75
CA LYS A 222 -16.39 -8.75 5.36
C LYS A 222 -17.45 -9.86 5.43
N ALA A 223 -17.10 -11.09 5.05
CA ALA A 223 -18.00 -12.24 5.17
C ALA A 223 -18.27 -12.62 6.63
N LEU A 224 -17.28 -12.49 7.53
CA LEU A 224 -17.47 -12.69 8.95
C LEU A 224 -18.39 -11.61 9.56
N GLU A 225 -18.25 -10.36 9.14
CA GLU A 225 -19.12 -9.26 9.59
C GLU A 225 -20.60 -9.51 9.28
N GLN A 226 -20.91 -10.10 8.12
CA GLN A 226 -22.28 -10.48 7.76
C GLN A 226 -22.92 -11.48 8.75
N LEU A 227 -22.10 -12.25 9.45
CA LEU A 227 -22.56 -13.22 10.45
C LEU A 227 -22.76 -12.58 11.83
N VAL A 228 -21.96 -11.56 12.18
CA VAL A 228 -21.85 -11.06 13.56
C VAL A 228 -22.42 -9.65 13.78
N LEU A 229 -22.63 -8.88 12.73
CA LEU A 229 -23.22 -7.53 12.79
C LEU A 229 -24.68 -7.56 12.34
N THR A 230 -25.48 -6.67 12.91
CA THR A 230 -26.85 -6.43 12.47
C THR A 230 -26.90 -5.77 11.10
N ARG A 231 -28.05 -5.84 10.43
CA ARG A 231 -28.26 -5.22 9.12
C ARG A 231 -27.94 -3.72 9.10
N ASP A 232 -28.35 -2.99 10.14
CA ASP A 232 -28.21 -1.53 10.17
C ASP A 232 -26.76 -1.13 10.51
N GLU A 233 -26.06 -1.92 11.35
CA GLU A 233 -24.61 -1.79 11.54
C GLU A 233 -23.85 -2.02 10.23
N LEU A 234 -24.16 -3.07 9.47
CA LEU A 234 -23.53 -3.35 8.18
C LEU A 234 -23.76 -2.20 7.18
N LYS A 235 -24.97 -1.64 7.14
CA LYS A 235 -25.30 -0.53 6.24
C LYS A 235 -24.56 0.75 6.61
N PHE A 236 -24.44 1.07 7.89
CA PHE A 236 -23.71 2.26 8.30
C PHE A 236 -22.20 2.05 8.15
N LYS A 237 -21.70 0.87 8.53
CA LYS A 237 -20.28 0.53 8.44
C LYS A 237 -19.75 0.58 7.01
N SER A 238 -20.56 0.31 5.98
CA SER A 238 -20.09 0.48 4.60
C SER A 238 -19.71 1.92 4.26
N LEU A 239 -20.38 2.93 4.85
CA LEU A 239 -20.01 4.34 4.69
C LEU A 239 -18.71 4.66 5.43
N VAL A 240 -18.53 4.06 6.60
CA VAL A 240 -17.32 4.19 7.42
C VAL A 240 -16.12 3.58 6.71
N ASP A 241 -16.26 2.35 6.19
CA ASP A 241 -15.22 1.65 5.44
C ASP A 241 -14.72 2.47 4.24
N GLU A 242 -15.65 3.03 3.46
CA GLU A 242 -15.36 3.87 2.28
C GLU A 242 -14.63 5.16 2.69
N THR A 243 -15.17 5.89 3.67
CA THR A 243 -14.57 7.13 4.16
C THR A 243 -13.18 6.90 4.75
N TRP A 244 -13.00 5.80 5.51
CA TRP A 244 -11.71 5.43 6.07
C TRP A 244 -10.68 5.16 4.97
N ALA A 245 -11.07 4.42 3.92
CA ALA A 245 -10.19 4.13 2.78
C ALA A 245 -9.79 5.40 2.01
N GLU A 246 -10.73 6.33 1.82
CA GLU A 246 -10.47 7.62 1.16
C GLU A 246 -9.48 8.49 1.96
N LEU A 247 -9.68 8.61 3.29
CA LEU A 247 -8.75 9.36 4.17
C LEU A 247 -7.35 8.73 4.16
N ALA A 248 -7.27 7.40 4.26
CA ALA A 248 -6.01 6.67 4.22
C ALA A 248 -5.32 6.78 2.85
N TYR A 249 -6.06 6.83 1.74
CA TYR A 249 -5.50 7.08 0.42
C TYR A 249 -4.97 8.51 0.27
N SER A 250 -5.72 9.49 0.80
CA SER A 250 -5.56 10.94 0.56
C SER A 250 -4.46 11.62 1.36
N GLY A 251 -3.62 10.88 2.11
CA GLY A 251 -2.60 11.49 2.98
C GLY A 251 -3.15 12.00 4.31
N LEU A 252 -4.39 11.65 4.64
CA LEU A 252 -5.12 12.12 5.82
C LEU A 252 -5.11 11.08 6.94
N TRP A 253 -4.05 10.29 7.04
CA TRP A 253 -3.93 9.29 8.11
C TRP A 253 -3.93 9.91 9.49
N PHE A 254 -3.49 11.14 9.71
CA PHE A 254 -3.55 11.77 11.05
C PHE A 254 -4.71 12.77 11.17
N ASP A 255 -5.70 12.66 10.30
CA ASP A 255 -6.92 13.46 10.40
C ASP A 255 -7.77 12.96 11.59
N PRO A 256 -8.34 13.86 12.42
CA PRO A 256 -9.20 13.48 13.52
C PRO A 256 -10.38 12.59 13.11
N LEU A 257 -10.96 12.81 11.92
CA LEU A 257 -12.05 11.97 11.44
C LEU A 257 -11.60 10.52 11.29
N ARG A 258 -10.40 10.26 10.76
CA ARG A 258 -9.87 8.88 10.66
C ARG A 258 -9.71 8.25 12.04
N GLU A 259 -9.27 9.02 13.04
CA GLU A 259 -9.18 8.55 14.44
C GLU A 259 -10.54 8.21 15.03
N ASP A 260 -11.53 9.05 14.78
CA ASP A 260 -12.91 8.82 15.21
C ASP A 260 -13.52 7.59 14.53
N LEU A 261 -13.21 7.35 13.25
CA LEU A 261 -13.63 6.14 12.52
C LEU A 261 -12.94 4.86 13.02
N ASP A 262 -11.72 4.94 13.56
CA ASP A 262 -11.06 3.80 14.21
C ASP A 262 -11.68 3.47 15.59
N ALA A 263 -12.33 4.45 16.22
CA ALA A 263 -12.98 4.29 17.52
C ALA A 263 -14.42 3.75 17.42
N PHE A 264 -15.10 4.05 16.31
CA PHE A 264 -16.39 3.48 15.92
C PHE A 264 -16.30 1.94 15.75
#